data_AF-A0AAW2IUP0-F1
#
_entry.id   AF-A0AAW2IUP0-F1
#
_cell.length_a   1.000
_cell.length_b   1.000
_cell.length_c   1.000
_cell.angle_alpha   90.00
_cell.angle_beta   90.00
_cell.angle_gamma   90.00
#
_symmetry.space_group_name_H-M   'P 1'
#
loop_
_entity.id
_entity.type
_entity.pdbx_description
1 polymer ?
#
loop_
_entity_poly.entity_id
_entity_poly.type
_entity_poly.pdbx_seq_one_letter_code
_entity_poly.pdbx_strand_id
1 'polypeptide(L)'
;MKLGFINGQRHCGIFPLYQYNKRTLVGIEARKGSLTISTYFSKLKKLWDELSSLVSVPSCSCGVSKEVTGLRVVDNLMQFLMGLNDHFDHVRNQILKMEPLLFIAKAYSMVLQS
;
A
#
# COMPACT_ATOMS: atom_id res chain seq x y z
N MET A 1 -1.11 -11.43 24.15
CA MET A 1 -1.98 -12.60 23.86
C MET A 1 -3.26 -12.43 24.67
N LYS A 2 -4.33 -11.87 24.07
CA LYS A 2 -5.68 -11.99 24.63
C LYS A 2 -6.68 -11.82 23.50
N LEU A 3 -7.27 -12.93 23.08
CA LEU A 3 -8.49 -12.97 22.28
C LEU A 3 -9.62 -12.46 23.17
N GLY A 4 -9.98 -11.18 23.02
CA GLY A 4 -11.18 -10.62 23.65
C GLY A 4 -12.37 -10.84 22.73
N PHE A 5 -13.20 -11.83 23.02
CA PHE A 5 -14.55 -11.93 22.46
C PHE A 5 -15.42 -10.91 23.18
N ILE A 6 -15.97 -9.94 22.45
CA ILE A 6 -17.09 -9.13 22.93
C ILE A 6 -18.23 -9.39 21.93
N ASN A 7 -19.35 -9.92 22.42
CA ASN A 7 -20.60 -10.14 21.67
C ASN A 7 -20.58 -11.14 20.49
N GLY A 8 -19.83 -12.25 20.57
CA GLY A 8 -19.99 -13.38 19.63
C GLY A 8 -19.68 -13.07 18.15
N GLN A 9 -19.22 -11.86 17.83
CA GLN A 9 -18.78 -11.48 16.50
C GLN A 9 -17.26 -11.59 16.44
N ARG A 10 -16.76 -12.25 15.39
CA ARG A 10 -15.32 -12.24 15.06
C ARG A 10 -14.92 -10.81 14.73
N HIS A 11 -14.47 -10.05 15.74
CA HIS A 11 -13.84 -8.76 15.51
C HIS A 11 -12.58 -9.01 14.68
N CYS A 12 -12.60 -8.55 13.42
CA CYS A 12 -11.43 -8.57 12.55
C CYS A 12 -10.42 -7.59 13.15
N GLY A 13 -9.45 -8.11 13.91
CA GLY A 13 -8.40 -7.30 14.51
C GLY A 13 -7.66 -6.53 13.42
N ILE A 14 -7.88 -5.22 13.37
CA ILE A 14 -7.06 -4.31 12.59
C ILE A 14 -5.76 -4.15 13.40
N PHE A 15 -4.77 -4.99 13.12
CA PHE A 15 -3.39 -4.76 13.57
C PHE A 15 -2.57 -4.23 12.37
N PRO A 16 -1.60 -3.33 12.61
CA PRO A 16 -1.29 -2.23 11.72
C PRO A 16 -0.38 -2.68 10.58
N LEU A 17 -0.97 -2.85 9.40
CA LEU A 17 -0.24 -2.99 8.12
C LEU A 17 0.81 -1.87 7.96
N TYR A 18 0.53 -0.68 8.49
CA TYR A 18 1.44 0.47 8.54
C TYR A 18 2.83 0.16 9.14
N GLN A 19 2.91 -0.67 10.20
CA GLN A 19 4.20 -0.98 10.83
C GLN A 19 5.04 -2.00 10.05
N TYR A 20 4.39 -2.92 9.31
CA TYR A 20 5.09 -3.86 8.42
C TYR A 20 5.65 -3.13 7.19
N ASN A 21 4.87 -2.22 6.62
CA ASN A 21 5.20 -1.49 5.39
C ASN A 21 6.41 -0.54 5.53
N LYS A 22 6.66 0.02 6.73
CA LYS A 22 7.78 0.93 6.98
C LYS A 22 9.16 0.26 6.84
N ARG A 23 9.31 -1.02 7.23
CA ARG A 23 10.58 -1.76 7.06
C ARG A 23 10.88 -2.10 5.60
N THR A 24 9.84 -2.32 4.81
CA THR A 24 9.94 -2.74 3.41
C THR A 24 10.42 -1.62 2.50
N LEU A 25 9.95 -0.39 2.72
CA LEU A 25 10.40 0.80 1.97
C LEU A 25 11.89 1.09 2.19
N VAL A 26 12.36 0.98 3.43
CA VAL A 26 13.79 1.15 3.80
C VAL A 26 14.69 0.16 3.04
N GLY A 27 14.23 -1.08 2.83
CA GLY A 27 15.00 -2.09 2.10
C GLY A 27 15.08 -1.87 0.58
N ILE A 28 14.11 -1.17 -0.02
CA ILE A 28 14.09 -0.87 -1.45
C ILE A 28 14.86 0.43 -1.75
N GLU A 29 14.71 1.46 -0.92
CA GLU A 29 15.48 2.72 -1.00
C GLU A 29 16.98 2.53 -0.74
N ALA A 30 17.38 1.55 0.09
CA ALA A 30 18.78 1.24 0.32
C ALA A 30 19.55 0.83 -0.95
N ARG A 31 18.85 0.54 -2.05
CA ARG A 31 19.41 0.34 -3.40
C ARG A 31 19.30 1.60 -4.27
N LYS A 32 19.41 2.80 -3.69
CA LYS A 32 19.58 4.08 -4.41
C LYS A 32 20.85 4.00 -5.28
N GLY A 33 20.71 3.48 -6.50
CA GLY A 33 21.81 3.37 -7.45
C GLY A 33 21.49 2.77 -8.82
N SER A 34 20.49 1.89 -8.99
CA SER A 34 20.28 1.27 -10.33
C SER A 34 18.88 0.71 -10.67
N LEU A 35 17.82 1.06 -9.93
CA LEU A 35 16.50 0.47 -10.19
C LEU A 35 15.62 1.42 -11.01
N THR A 36 15.18 0.95 -12.17
CA THR A 36 14.14 1.64 -12.95
C THR A 36 12.81 1.67 -12.18
N ILE A 37 11.94 2.63 -12.48
CA ILE A 37 10.59 2.74 -11.90
C ILE A 37 9.80 1.44 -12.07
N SER A 38 9.94 0.78 -13.22
CA SER A 38 9.31 -0.52 -13.51
C SER A 38 9.82 -1.62 -12.58
N THR A 39 11.14 -1.70 -12.36
CA THR A 39 11.73 -2.69 -11.44
C THR A 39 11.35 -2.41 -9.99
N TYR A 40 11.30 -1.13 -9.60
CA TYR A 40 10.82 -0.70 -8.29
C TYR A 40 9.36 -1.13 -8.05
N PHE A 41 8.47 -0.78 -8.97
CA PHE A 41 7.05 -1.11 -8.88
C PHE A 41 6.81 -2.62 -8.86
N SER A 42 7.54 -3.40 -9.67
CA SER A 42 7.43 -4.86 -9.71
C SER A 42 7.82 -5.50 -8.38
N LYS A 43 8.87 -4.98 -7.71
CA LYS A 43 9.28 -5.47 -6.37
C LYS A 43 8.23 -5.16 -5.32
N LEU A 44 7.71 -3.94 -5.30
CA LEU A 44 6.60 -3.56 -4.42
C LEU A 44 5.37 -4.43 -4.63
N LYS A 45 4.96 -4.64 -5.89
CA LYS A 45 3.82 -5.49 -6.22
C LYS A 45 3.99 -6.91 -5.70
N LYS A 46 5.17 -7.52 -5.93
CA LYS A 46 5.48 -8.86 -5.40
C LYS A 46 5.31 -8.94 -3.88
N LEU A 47 5.78 -7.92 -3.16
CA LEU A 47 5.66 -7.86 -1.70
C LEU A 47 4.20 -7.71 -1.24
N TRP A 48 3.39 -6.91 -1.94
CA TRP A 48 1.96 -6.80 -1.64
C TRP A 48 1.22 -8.11 -1.95
N ASP A 49 1.56 -8.79 -3.03
CA ASP A 49 1.00 -10.08 -3.40
C ASP A 49 1.33 -11.13 -2.34
N GLU A 50 2.59 -11.21 -1.90
CA GLU A 50 3.03 -12.08 -0.79
C GLU A 50 2.28 -11.74 0.51
N LEU A 51 2.18 -10.46 0.88
CA LEU A 51 1.46 -10.04 2.08
C LEU A 51 -0.05 -10.36 2.02
N SER A 52 -0.66 -10.22 0.84
CA SER A 52 -2.06 -10.57 0.62
C SER A 52 -2.29 -12.08 0.75
N SER A 53 -1.31 -12.90 0.36
CA SER A 53 -1.39 -14.36 0.51
C SER A 53 -1.33 -14.81 1.98
N LEU A 54 -0.64 -14.04 2.83
CA LEU A 54 -0.53 -14.30 4.27
C LEU A 54 -1.73 -13.76 5.05
N VAL A 55 -2.35 -12.68 4.57
CA VAL A 55 -3.44 -11.98 5.24
C VAL A 55 -4.72 -12.10 4.43
N SER A 56 -5.44 -13.22 4.61
CA SER A 56 -6.80 -13.36 4.09
C SER A 56 -7.75 -12.48 4.91
N VAL A 57 -8.34 -11.47 4.29
CA VAL A 57 -9.44 -10.70 4.90
C VAL A 57 -10.68 -11.59 4.84
N PRO A 58 -11.21 -12.08 5.97
CA PRO A 58 -12.39 -12.92 5.94
C PRO A 58 -13.55 -12.12 5.36
N SER A 59 -14.31 -12.72 4.44
CA SER A 59 -15.53 -12.12 3.93
C SER A 59 -16.50 -11.92 5.09
N CYS A 60 -16.83 -10.67 5.38
CA CYS A 60 -17.80 -10.30 6.40
C CYS A 60 -18.97 -9.57 5.73
N SER A 61 -20.19 -9.88 6.17
CA SER A 61 -21.40 -9.20 5.69
C SER A 61 -21.54 -7.78 6.24
N CYS A 62 -20.73 -7.39 7.22
CA CYS A 62 -20.81 -6.08 7.90
C CYS A 62 -20.16 -4.91 7.13
N GLY A 63 -19.79 -5.07 5.84
CA GLY A 63 -19.24 -3.99 5.02
C GLY A 63 -17.78 -3.61 5.33
N VAL A 64 -17.27 -3.95 6.51
CA VAL A 64 -15.88 -3.71 6.96
C VAL A 64 -14.85 -4.26 5.98
N SER A 65 -15.13 -5.38 5.30
CA SER A 65 -14.25 -5.95 4.28
C SER A 65 -14.02 -4.99 3.08
N LYS A 66 -15.02 -4.19 2.71
CA LYS A 66 -14.89 -3.18 1.65
C LYS A 66 -14.02 -2.01 2.09
N GLU A 67 -14.21 -1.52 3.32
CA GLU A 67 -13.38 -0.45 3.90
C GLU A 67 -11.92 -0.88 4.05
N VAL A 68 -11.67 -2.11 4.52
CA VAL A 68 -10.31 -2.68 4.62
C VAL A 68 -9.66 -2.77 3.24
N THR A 69 -10.41 -3.15 2.21
CA THR A 69 -9.89 -3.17 0.83
C THR A 69 -9.57 -1.75 0.34
N GLY A 70 -10.42 -0.77 0.64
CA GLY A 70 -10.18 0.64 0.32
C GLY A 70 -8.92 1.18 0.99
N LEU A 71 -8.73 0.91 2.28
CA LEU A 71 -7.53 1.30 3.02
C LEU A 71 -6.26 0.67 2.43
N ARG A 72 -6.30 -0.60 2.00
CA ARG A 72 -5.16 -1.25 1.33
C ARG A 72 -4.77 -0.56 0.03
N VAL A 73 -5.74 -0.08 -0.74
CA VAL A 73 -5.48 0.68 -1.98
C VAL A 73 -4.73 1.98 -1.66
N VAL A 74 -5.19 2.71 -0.63
CA VAL A 74 -4.53 3.94 -0.17
C VAL A 74 -3.12 3.67 0.36
N ASP A 75 -2.95 2.62 1.17
CA ASP A 75 -1.66 2.23 1.72
C ASP A 75 -0.65 1.85 0.63
N ASN A 76 -1.08 1.12 -0.40
CA ASN A 76 -0.21 0.74 -1.51
C ASN A 76 0.21 1.96 -2.33
N LEU A 77 -0.73 2.90 -2.56
CA LEU A 77 -0.42 4.15 -3.24
C LEU A 77 0.61 4.97 -2.47
N MET A 78 0.41 5.15 -1.16
CA MET A 78 1.33 5.92 -0.32
C MET A 78 2.70 5.27 -0.24
N GLN A 79 2.78 3.94 -0.15
CA GLN A 79 4.06 3.21 -0.22
C GLN A 79 4.79 3.44 -1.53
N PHE A 80 4.08 3.35 -2.66
CA PHE A 80 4.66 3.62 -3.96
C PHE A 80 5.23 5.05 -4.02
N LEU A 81 4.46 6.06 -3.58
CA LEU A 81 4.87 7.45 -3.64
C LEU A 81 6.04 7.80 -2.69
N MET A 82 6.12 7.15 -1.53
CA MET A 82 7.20 7.40 -0.55
C MET A 82 8.57 6.91 -1.04
N GLY A 83 8.63 5.77 -1.73
CA GLY A 83 9.91 5.24 -2.21
C GLY A 83 10.34 5.75 -3.60
N LEU A 84 9.62 6.72 -4.18
CA LEU A 84 10.09 7.44 -5.36
C LEU A 84 11.20 8.42 -4.98
N ASN A 85 12.14 8.64 -5.91
CA ASN A 85 13.19 9.64 -5.73
C ASN A 85 12.63 11.08 -5.84
N ASP A 86 13.36 12.04 -5.30
CA ASP A 86 12.96 13.46 -5.22
C ASP A 86 12.72 14.09 -6.60
N HIS A 87 13.27 13.51 -7.68
CA HIS A 87 12.99 13.91 -9.06
C HIS A 87 11.48 13.85 -9.42
N PHE A 88 10.73 12.97 -8.75
CA PHE A 88 9.28 12.79 -8.98
C PHE A 88 8.42 13.63 -8.03
N ASP A 89 9.00 14.55 -7.26
CA ASP A 89 8.28 15.38 -6.28
C ASP A 89 7.12 16.16 -6.90
N HIS A 90 7.30 16.68 -8.11
CA HIS A 90 6.25 17.38 -8.84
C HIS A 90 5.03 16.48 -9.11
N VAL A 91 5.28 15.27 -9.61
CA VAL A 91 4.25 14.27 -9.91
C VAL A 91 3.59 13.77 -8.62
N ARG A 92 4.37 13.53 -7.55
CA ARG A 92 3.85 13.15 -6.24
C ARG A 92 2.88 14.20 -5.70
N ASN A 93 3.26 15.47 -5.75
CA ASN A 93 2.42 16.58 -5.33
C ASN A 93 1.14 16.71 -6.17
N GLN A 94 1.23 16.46 -7.48
CA GLN A 94 0.06 16.45 -8.35
C GLN A 94 -0.91 15.33 -7.98
N ILE A 95 -0.41 14.10 -7.82
CA ILE A 95 -1.22 12.93 -7.45
C ILE A 95 -1.93 13.15 -6.10
N LEU A 96 -1.23 13.69 -5.10
CA LEU A 96 -1.79 13.94 -3.76
C LEU A 96 -2.89 15.01 -3.75
N LYS A 97 -2.93 15.89 -4.76
CA LYS A 97 -3.95 16.95 -4.90
C LYS A 97 -5.17 16.51 -5.72
N MET A 98 -5.19 15.29 -6.27
CA MET A 98 -6.31 14.81 -7.08
C MET A 98 -7.39 14.18 -6.21
N GLU A 99 -8.64 14.64 -6.39
CA GLU A 99 -9.83 14.03 -5.81
C GLU A 99 -10.73 13.43 -6.92
N PRO A 100 -11.20 12.18 -6.77
CA PRO A 100 -10.87 11.23 -5.70
C PRO A 100 -9.43 10.68 -5.84
N LEU A 101 -8.84 10.26 -4.72
CA LEU A 101 -7.48 9.74 -4.65
C LEU A 101 -7.27 8.62 -5.69
N LEU A 102 -6.25 8.76 -6.53
CA LEU A 102 -6.08 7.91 -7.71
C LEU A 102 -5.76 6.46 -7.36
N PHE A 103 -6.18 5.53 -8.22
CA PHE A 103 -5.68 4.16 -8.17
C PHE A 103 -4.18 4.10 -8.50
N ILE A 104 -3.49 3.15 -7.87
CA ILE A 104 -2.05 2.96 -8.02
C ILE A 104 -1.59 2.79 -9.48
N ALA A 105 -2.42 2.19 -10.34
CA ALA A 105 -2.13 2.04 -11.76
C ALA A 105 -1.99 3.39 -12.47
N LYS A 106 -2.86 4.36 -12.15
CA LYS A 106 -2.81 5.70 -12.73
C LYS A 106 -1.63 6.50 -12.19
N ALA A 107 -1.35 6.39 -10.89
CA ALA A 107 -0.15 6.99 -10.30
C ALA A 107 1.14 6.47 -10.96
N TYR A 108 1.24 5.16 -11.18
CA TYR A 108 2.35 4.55 -11.90
C TYR A 108 2.48 5.09 -13.33
N SER A 109 1.38 5.19 -14.08
CA SER A 109 1.38 5.77 -15.43
C SER A 109 1.84 7.23 -15.45
N MET A 110 1.44 8.04 -14.47
CA MET A 110 1.86 9.46 -14.39
C MET A 110 3.37 9.59 -14.13
N VAL A 111 3.91 8.74 -13.25
CA VAL A 111 5.34 8.71 -12.93
C VAL A 111 6.19 8.19 -14.10
N LEU A 112 5.65 7.31 -14.95
CA LEU A 112 6.33 6.90 -16.18
C LEU A 112 6.35 7.97 -17.29
N GLN A 113 5.45 8.96 -17.20
CA GLN A 113 5.28 10.00 -18.22
C GLN A 113 5.97 11.32 -17.87
N SER A 114 6.56 11.43 -16.66
CA SER A 114 7.34 12.58 -16.20
C SER A 114 8.82 12.45 -16.57
#